data_AF-A0A9E6WCQ5-F1
#
_entry.id   AF-A0A9E6WCQ5-F1
#
_cell.length_a   1.000
_cell.length_b   1.000
_cell.length_c   1.000
_cell.angle_alpha   90.00
_cell.angle_beta   90.00
_cell.angle_gamma   90.00
#
_symmetry.space_group_name_H-M   'P 1'
#
loop_
_entity.id
_entity.type
_entity.pdbx_description
1 polymer ?
#
loop_
_entity_poly.entity_id
_entity_poly.type
_entity_poly.pdbx_seq_one_letter_code
_entity_poly.pdbx_strand_id
1 'polypeptide(L)'
;MPMRDTPDKLNQDWPALLKRITLEVAALGADEKAWLRERLSLIAAIQFELDELFRKADGLEACAGCDGACCGCGRHHVTLTNLLASLLADEAPPAPDFSRTCPYLGERGCLLTVDRRPYNCITFFCETLEDQLGADDCERLRSLDRRLRNEYLRVAARYPAASLRGLWIAMQHVGDGPLLQSTGEDMIE
;
A
#
# COMPACT_ATOMS: atom_id res chain seq x y z
N MET A 1 -4.76 -22.00 20.37
CA MET A 1 -3.30 -21.76 20.34
C MET A 1 -3.07 -20.31 20.70
N PRO A 2 -2.28 -19.98 21.73
CA PRO A 2 -2.01 -18.58 22.05
C PRO A 2 -1.22 -17.97 20.89
N MET A 3 -1.70 -16.83 20.37
CA MET A 3 -0.95 -15.98 19.45
C MET A 3 0.39 -15.71 20.12
N ARG A 4 1.49 -16.09 19.46
CA ARG A 4 2.82 -15.70 19.91
C ARG A 4 2.85 -14.18 19.91
N ASP A 5 2.99 -13.60 21.10
CA ASP A 5 3.29 -12.18 21.29
C ASP A 5 4.49 -11.86 20.40
N THR A 6 4.20 -11.20 19.28
CA THR A 6 5.25 -10.59 18.47
C THR A 6 5.64 -9.36 19.28
N PRO A 7 6.90 -9.23 19.73
CA PRO A 7 7.26 -8.15 20.62
C PRO A 7 6.86 -6.82 19.99
N ASP A 8 6.25 -5.95 20.80
CA ASP A 8 5.87 -4.56 20.52
C ASP A 8 7.11 -3.65 20.29
N LYS A 9 8.19 -4.22 19.73
CA LYS A 9 9.41 -3.56 19.24
C LYS A 9 9.19 -2.89 17.87
N LEU A 10 7.94 -2.75 17.43
CA LEU A 10 7.58 -1.98 16.24
C LEU A 10 7.32 -0.51 16.54
N ASN A 11 7.78 0.00 17.69
CA ASN A 11 8.10 1.41 17.89
C ASN A 11 9.37 1.77 17.09
N GLN A 12 9.38 1.39 15.81
CA GLN A 12 10.43 1.71 14.86
C GLN A 12 10.36 3.20 14.64
N ASP A 13 11.49 3.88 14.84
CA ASP A 13 11.67 5.31 14.65
C ASP A 13 11.23 5.70 13.23
N TRP A 14 9.94 6.04 13.10
CA TRP A 14 9.31 6.43 11.84
C TRP A 14 10.05 7.61 11.20
N PRO A 15 10.43 8.67 11.96
CA PRO A 15 11.31 9.71 11.45
C PRO A 15 12.62 9.19 10.85
N ALA A 16 13.32 8.27 11.53
CA ALA A 16 14.58 7.72 11.01
C ALA A 16 14.37 6.88 9.73
N LEU A 17 13.33 6.04 9.71
CA LEU A 17 13.00 5.24 8.53
C LEU A 17 12.61 6.13 7.34
N LEU A 18 11.73 7.11 7.56
CA LEU A 18 11.31 8.02 6.52
C LEU A 18 12.50 8.81 5.97
N LYS A 19 13.36 9.34 6.86
CA LYS A 19 14.61 10.02 6.47
C LYS A 19 15.49 9.12 5.60
N ARG A 20 15.63 7.85 5.99
CA ARG A 20 16.41 6.87 5.23
C ARG A 20 15.83 6.66 3.82
N ILE A 21 14.54 6.39 3.70
CA ILE A 21 13.89 6.19 2.39
C ILE A 21 14.00 7.46 1.54
N THR A 22 13.80 8.65 2.13
CA THR A 22 13.96 9.93 1.43
C THR A 22 15.37 10.09 0.85
N LEU A 23 16.42 9.74 1.61
CA LEU A 23 17.80 9.79 1.12
C LEU A 23 18.03 8.80 -0.03
N GLU A 24 17.50 7.58 0.09
CA GLU A 24 17.60 6.57 -0.96
C GLU A 24 16.85 7.01 -2.25
N VAL A 25 15.65 7.58 -2.12
CA VAL A 25 14.90 8.18 -3.24
C VAL A 25 15.68 9.33 -3.87
N ALA A 26 16.27 10.22 -3.06
CA ALA A 26 17.05 11.34 -3.56
C ALA A 26 18.25 10.87 -4.40
N ALA A 27 18.89 9.78 -3.99
CA ALA A 27 20.03 9.16 -4.68
C ALA A 27 19.67 8.43 -5.99
N LEU A 28 18.39 8.13 -6.25
CA LEU A 28 17.98 7.52 -7.51
C LEU A 28 18.26 8.44 -8.71
N GLY A 29 18.72 7.84 -9.81
CA GLY A 29 18.89 8.50 -11.10
C GLY A 29 17.57 8.98 -11.70
N ALA A 30 17.66 9.85 -12.71
CA ALA A 30 16.47 10.41 -13.37
C ALA A 30 15.60 9.32 -14.01
N ASP A 31 16.21 8.33 -14.66
CA ASP A 31 15.51 7.23 -15.32
C ASP A 31 14.77 6.33 -14.32
N GLU A 32 15.41 6.00 -13.19
CA GLU A 32 14.78 5.24 -12.10
C GLU A 32 13.57 5.98 -11.52
N LYS A 33 13.72 7.29 -11.28
CA LYS A 33 12.61 8.13 -10.80
C LYS A 33 11.49 8.20 -11.82
N ALA A 34 11.81 8.31 -13.11
CA ALA A 34 10.80 8.33 -14.18
C ALA A 34 10.04 6.99 -14.25
N TRP A 35 10.75 5.87 -14.20
CA TRP A 35 10.15 4.53 -14.18
C TRP A 35 9.23 4.33 -12.96
N LEU A 36 9.68 4.72 -11.76
CA LEU A 36 8.86 4.64 -10.56
C LEU A 36 7.59 5.50 -10.68
N ARG A 37 7.72 6.75 -11.15
CA ARG A 37 6.56 7.63 -11.34
C ARG A 37 5.54 7.05 -12.32
N GLU A 38 6.01 6.46 -13.42
CA GLU A 38 5.15 5.78 -14.38
C GLU A 38 4.36 4.65 -13.71
N ARG A 39 5.04 3.72 -13.03
CA ARG A 39 4.39 2.59 -12.35
C ARG A 39 3.43 3.05 -11.25
N LEU A 40 3.82 4.04 -10.45
CA LEU A 40 3.00 4.59 -9.37
C LEU A 40 1.77 5.32 -9.91
N SER A 41 1.88 5.98 -11.08
CA SER A 41 0.73 6.61 -11.73
C SER A 41 -0.30 5.59 -12.22
N LEU A 42 0.16 4.42 -12.71
CA LEU A 42 -0.72 3.32 -13.11
C LEU A 42 -1.40 2.69 -11.90
N ILE A 43 -0.66 2.50 -10.80
CA ILE A 43 -1.21 2.06 -9.50
C ILE A 43 -2.32 3.03 -9.06
N ALA A 44 -2.02 4.33 -9.00
CA ALA A 44 -2.98 5.35 -8.59
C ALA A 44 -4.25 5.34 -9.44
N ALA A 45 -4.12 5.26 -10.77
CA ALA A 45 -5.26 5.19 -11.68
C ALA A 45 -6.16 3.98 -11.38
N ILE A 46 -5.57 2.79 -11.21
CA ILE A 46 -6.32 1.58 -10.87
C ILE A 46 -7.00 1.71 -9.49
N GLN A 47 -6.34 2.36 -8.53
CA GLN A 47 -6.93 2.59 -7.21
C GLN A 47 -8.12 3.52 -7.23
N PHE A 48 -8.10 4.57 -8.07
CA PHE A 48 -9.28 5.40 -8.29
C PHE A 48 -10.42 4.62 -8.94
N GLU A 49 -10.14 3.75 -9.92
CA GLU A 49 -11.15 2.86 -10.51
C GLU A 49 -11.75 1.88 -9.49
N LEU A 50 -10.94 1.34 -8.56
CA LEU A 50 -11.42 0.50 -7.46
C LEU A 50 -12.30 1.30 -6.48
N ASP A 51 -11.91 2.54 -6.15
CA ASP A 51 -12.69 3.40 -5.27
C ASP A 51 -14.02 3.85 -5.92
N GLU A 52 -14.08 3.94 -7.26
CA GLU A 52 -15.35 4.10 -7.98
C GLU A 52 -16.29 2.91 -7.76
N LEU A 53 -15.78 1.67 -7.85
CA LEU A 53 -16.58 0.47 -7.57
C LEU A 53 -17.01 0.43 -6.10
N PHE A 54 -16.12 0.79 -5.19
CA PHE A 54 -16.44 0.88 -3.75
C PHE A 54 -17.57 1.89 -3.50
N ARG A 55 -17.50 3.07 -4.11
CA ARG A 55 -18.56 4.09 -4.01
C ARG A 55 -19.86 3.64 -4.67
N LYS A 56 -19.78 2.94 -5.80
CA LYS A 56 -20.95 2.38 -6.49
C LYS A 56 -21.67 1.32 -5.66
N ALA A 57 -20.93 0.54 -4.87
CA ALA A 57 -21.45 -0.46 -3.94
C ALA A 57 -21.93 0.14 -2.59
N ASP A 58 -22.17 1.46 -2.52
CA ASP A 58 -22.52 2.19 -1.28
C ASP A 58 -21.54 1.93 -0.12
N GLY A 59 -20.25 1.81 -0.44
CA GLY A 59 -19.25 1.31 0.50
C GLY A 59 -19.11 2.12 1.79
N LEU A 60 -19.37 3.43 1.76
CA LEU A 60 -19.36 4.25 2.98
C LEU A 60 -20.46 3.84 3.97
N GLU A 61 -21.67 3.60 3.46
CA GLU A 61 -22.82 3.20 4.29
C GLU A 61 -22.61 1.77 4.81
N ALA A 62 -22.19 0.85 3.94
CA ALA A 62 -21.89 -0.52 4.31
C ALA A 62 -20.78 -0.61 5.38
N CYS A 63 -19.72 0.19 5.25
CA CYS A 63 -18.64 0.24 6.24
C CYS A 63 -19.10 0.87 7.56
N ALA A 64 -19.97 1.89 7.55
CA ALA A 64 -20.55 2.47 8.76
C ALA A 64 -21.36 1.44 9.56
N GLY A 65 -22.07 0.54 8.88
CA GLY A 65 -22.82 -0.56 9.51
C GLY A 65 -21.96 -1.58 10.28
N CYS A 66 -20.66 -1.65 10.01
CA CYS A 66 -19.72 -2.56 10.71
C CYS A 66 -18.55 -1.82 11.39
N ASP A 67 -18.64 -0.50 11.53
CA ASP A 67 -17.59 0.38 12.08
C ASP A 67 -16.20 0.12 11.47
N GLY A 68 -16.17 -0.20 10.17
CA GLY A 68 -14.93 -0.47 9.46
C GLY A 68 -14.09 -1.62 10.05
N ALA A 69 -14.72 -2.69 10.55
CA ALA A 69 -14.01 -3.83 11.16
C ALA A 69 -12.83 -4.35 10.31
N CYS A 70 -12.95 -4.34 8.98
CA CYS A 70 -11.86 -4.71 8.05
C CYS A 70 -10.65 -3.76 8.15
N CYS A 71 -10.87 -2.45 8.35
CA CYS A 71 -9.82 -1.48 8.56
C CYS A 71 -9.06 -1.77 9.85
N GLY A 72 -9.71 -2.31 10.89
CA GLY A 72 -9.05 -2.76 12.13
C GLY A 72 -7.99 -3.85 11.92
N CYS A 73 -8.04 -4.59 10.82
CA CYS A 73 -7.06 -5.62 10.47
C CYS A 73 -5.83 -5.05 9.72
N GLY A 74 -5.80 -3.74 9.43
CA GLY A 74 -4.82 -3.12 8.53
C GLY A 74 -3.42 -2.84 9.09
N ARG A 75 -3.08 -3.32 10.30
CA ARG A 75 -1.89 -2.90 11.07
C ARG A 75 -0.58 -2.90 10.28
N HIS A 76 -0.41 -3.87 9.39
CA HIS A 76 0.82 -4.09 8.63
C HIS A 76 0.60 -4.04 7.13
N HIS A 77 -0.38 -3.29 6.65
CA HIS A 77 -0.70 -3.28 5.22
C HIS A 77 0.15 -2.29 4.41
N VAL A 78 0.57 -1.15 4.99
CA VAL A 78 1.38 -0.16 4.27
C VAL A 78 2.72 -0.75 3.83
N THR A 79 2.99 -0.67 2.53
CA THR A 79 4.23 -1.16 1.90
C THR A 79 5.15 0.00 1.53
N LEU A 80 6.38 -0.31 1.10
CA LEU A 80 7.31 0.71 0.59
C LEU A 80 6.72 1.46 -0.61
N THR A 81 6.04 0.75 -1.50
CA THR A 81 5.38 1.32 -2.70
C THR A 81 4.43 2.46 -2.35
N ASN A 82 3.67 2.32 -1.25
CA ASN A 82 2.76 3.38 -0.79
C ASN A 82 3.52 4.64 -0.35
N LEU A 83 4.68 4.49 0.31
CA LEU A 83 5.49 5.62 0.74
C LEU A 83 6.23 6.29 -0.42
N LEU A 84 6.68 5.50 -1.41
CA LEU A 84 7.33 6.02 -2.61
C LEU A 84 6.42 6.97 -3.39
N ALA A 85 5.11 6.71 -3.44
CA ALA A 85 4.13 7.61 -4.06
C ALA A 85 4.15 9.02 -3.45
N SER A 86 4.15 9.14 -2.11
CA SER A 86 4.25 10.43 -1.44
C SER A 86 5.62 11.08 -1.65
N LEU A 87 6.70 10.31 -1.45
CA LEU A 87 8.05 10.86 -1.51
C LEU A 87 8.46 11.36 -2.90
N LEU A 88 8.02 10.69 -3.97
CA LEU A 88 8.30 11.13 -5.35
C LEU A 88 7.43 12.30 -5.81
N ALA A 89 6.37 12.62 -5.06
CA ALA A 89 5.54 13.80 -5.20
C ALA A 89 5.99 14.96 -4.29
N ASP A 90 7.14 14.82 -3.61
CA ASP A 90 7.66 15.78 -2.64
C ASP A 90 6.69 16.04 -1.45
N GLU A 91 5.89 15.02 -1.10
CA GLU A 91 4.95 15.05 0.00
C GLU A 91 5.40 14.15 1.17
N ALA A 92 5.10 14.58 2.39
CA ALA A 92 5.31 13.76 3.57
C ALA A 92 4.16 12.75 3.74
N PRO A 93 4.43 11.43 3.81
CA PRO A 93 3.39 10.47 4.16
C PRO A 93 2.89 10.70 5.60
N PRO A 94 1.62 10.40 5.90
CA PRO A 94 1.08 10.56 7.25
C PRO A 94 1.86 9.70 8.25
N ALA A 95 2.07 10.22 9.46
CA ALA A 95 2.71 9.48 10.53
C ALA A 95 1.78 8.37 11.05
N PRO A 96 2.24 7.11 11.18
CA PRO A 96 1.44 6.03 11.74
C PRO A 96 1.23 6.21 13.26
N ASP A 97 0.02 5.95 13.73
CA ASP A 97 -0.32 5.85 15.15
C ASP A 97 -0.47 4.38 15.57
N PHE A 98 0.63 3.77 16.03
CA PHE A 98 0.64 2.36 16.41
C PHE A 98 -0.16 2.02 17.68
N SER A 99 -0.73 3.02 18.37
CA SER A 99 -1.70 2.76 19.45
C SER A 99 -3.06 2.29 18.91
N ARG A 100 -3.33 2.50 17.61
CA ARG A 100 -4.54 2.08 16.91
C ARG A 100 -4.37 0.67 16.32
N THR A 101 -5.51 0.01 16.10
CA THR A 101 -5.56 -1.29 15.40
C THR A 101 -5.01 -1.19 13.97
N CYS A 102 -5.38 -0.13 13.25
CA CYS A 102 -4.71 0.32 12.03
C CYS A 102 -4.01 1.67 12.26
N PRO A 103 -2.68 1.75 12.05
CA PRO A 103 -1.92 2.98 12.29
C PRO A 103 -2.31 4.16 11.41
N TYR A 104 -3.02 3.92 10.32
CA TYR A 104 -3.44 4.94 9.35
C TYR A 104 -4.94 5.21 9.41
N LEU A 105 -5.67 4.65 10.38
CA LEU A 105 -7.09 4.94 10.56
C LEU A 105 -7.24 6.19 11.45
N GLY A 106 -7.68 7.30 10.86
CA GLY A 106 -8.01 8.54 11.56
C GLY A 106 -9.48 8.61 11.97
N GLU A 107 -9.89 9.71 12.61
CA GLU A 107 -11.28 9.93 13.07
C GLU A 107 -12.29 10.03 11.92
N ARG A 108 -11.84 10.46 10.74
CA ARG A 108 -12.67 10.62 9.53
C ARG A 108 -12.38 9.56 8.47
N GLY A 109 -11.85 8.42 8.88
CA GLY A 109 -11.43 7.33 8.00
C GLY A 109 -9.91 7.31 7.74
N CYS A 110 -9.50 6.60 6.70
CA CYS A 110 -8.08 6.38 6.41
C CYS A 110 -7.36 7.71 6.13
N LEU A 111 -6.18 7.89 6.75
CA LEU A 111 -5.27 9.02 6.53
C LEU A 111 -4.59 8.96 5.16
N LEU A 112 -4.57 7.79 4.51
CA LEU A 112 -4.06 7.62 3.16
C LEU A 112 -5.16 7.96 2.15
N THR A 113 -4.81 8.85 1.22
CA THR A 113 -5.61 9.11 0.02
C THR A 113 -5.75 7.84 -0.82
N VAL A 114 -6.79 7.78 -1.65
CA VAL A 114 -7.17 6.59 -2.43
C VAL A 114 -5.98 6.02 -3.23
N ASP A 115 -5.24 6.89 -3.91
CA ASP A 115 -4.04 6.62 -4.72
C ASP A 115 -2.83 6.13 -3.92
N ARG A 116 -2.95 6.00 -2.60
CA ARG A 116 -1.86 5.62 -1.70
C ARG A 116 -2.28 4.55 -0.71
N ARG A 117 -3.52 4.06 -0.79
CA ARG A 117 -3.98 2.98 0.07
C ARG A 117 -3.19 1.70 -0.23
N PRO A 118 -2.93 0.83 0.75
CA PRO A 118 -2.28 -0.45 0.49
C PRO A 118 -3.11 -1.33 -0.44
N TYR A 119 -2.44 -2.20 -1.21
CA TYR A 119 -3.07 -3.19 -2.08
C TYR A 119 -4.23 -3.93 -1.38
N ASN A 120 -3.95 -4.58 -0.24
CA ASN A 120 -4.98 -5.34 0.50
C ASN A 120 -6.14 -4.45 1.00
N CYS A 121 -5.91 -3.16 1.25
CA CYS A 121 -6.95 -2.27 1.76
C CYS A 121 -7.88 -1.77 0.64
N ILE A 122 -7.35 -1.57 -0.57
CA ILE A 122 -8.12 -1.02 -1.69
C ILE A 122 -8.81 -2.10 -2.54
N THR A 123 -8.30 -3.35 -2.51
CA THR A 123 -8.90 -4.48 -3.25
C THR A 123 -9.86 -5.32 -2.43
N PHE A 124 -9.98 -5.07 -1.13
CA PHE A 124 -10.89 -5.82 -0.27
C PHE A 124 -12.33 -5.33 -0.45
N PHE A 125 -13.18 -6.20 -0.98
CA PHE A 125 -14.64 -6.05 -1.01
C PHE A 125 -15.22 -7.18 -0.15
N CYS A 126 -16.00 -6.84 0.87
CA CYS A 126 -16.72 -7.85 1.65
C CYS A 126 -17.94 -8.36 0.89
N GLU A 127 -18.52 -9.47 1.33
CA GLU A 127 -19.73 -10.07 0.74
C GLU A 127 -20.84 -9.01 0.55
N THR A 128 -21.06 -8.15 1.54
CA THR A 128 -22.04 -7.05 1.45
C THR A 128 -21.78 -6.08 0.30
N LEU A 129 -20.51 -5.76 0.00
CA LEU A 129 -20.18 -4.88 -1.13
C LEU A 129 -20.29 -5.62 -2.46
N GLU A 130 -19.84 -6.88 -2.51
CA GLU A 130 -19.96 -7.70 -3.72
C GLU A 130 -21.42 -7.93 -4.11
N ASP A 131 -22.32 -8.13 -3.14
CA ASP A 131 -23.75 -8.28 -3.36
C ASP A 131 -24.42 -7.03 -3.97
N GLN A 132 -23.83 -5.85 -3.79
CA GLN A 132 -24.30 -4.59 -4.39
C GLN A 132 -23.75 -4.37 -5.80
N LEU A 133 -22.74 -5.15 -6.22
CA LEU A 133 -22.15 -5.05 -7.54
C LEU A 133 -22.87 -5.97 -8.53
N GLY A 134 -23.13 -5.46 -9.74
CA GLY A 134 -23.58 -6.29 -10.85
C GLY A 134 -22.48 -7.24 -11.34
N ALA A 135 -22.85 -8.20 -12.20
CA ALA A 135 -21.89 -9.15 -12.78
C ALA A 135 -20.73 -8.45 -13.50
N ASP A 136 -21.02 -7.42 -14.29
CA ASP A 136 -20.02 -6.64 -15.04
C ASP A 136 -19.05 -5.91 -14.11
N ASP A 137 -19.55 -5.36 -12.99
CA ASP A 137 -18.73 -4.67 -12.00
C ASP A 137 -17.84 -5.65 -11.23
N CYS A 138 -18.36 -6.84 -10.91
CA CYS A 138 -17.58 -7.93 -10.32
C CYS A 138 -16.44 -8.38 -11.25
N GLU A 139 -16.70 -8.49 -12.55
CA GLU A 139 -15.65 -8.78 -13.54
C GLU A 139 -14.62 -7.66 -13.63
N ARG A 140 -15.08 -6.40 -13.63
CA ARG A 140 -14.20 -5.22 -13.57
C ARG A 140 -13.33 -5.23 -12.31
N LEU A 141 -13.90 -5.50 -11.14
CA LEU A 141 -13.18 -5.62 -9.87
C LEU A 141 -12.05 -6.64 -9.95
N ARG A 142 -12.36 -7.86 -10.42
CA ARG A 142 -11.35 -8.93 -10.60
C ARG A 142 -10.25 -8.55 -11.60
N SER A 143 -10.61 -7.83 -12.66
CA SER A 143 -9.65 -7.32 -13.64
C SER A 143 -8.72 -6.27 -13.03
N LEU A 144 -9.28 -5.31 -12.29
CA LEU A 144 -8.54 -4.26 -11.60
C LEU A 144 -7.62 -4.84 -10.52
N ASP A 145 -8.08 -5.82 -9.73
CA ASP A 145 -7.27 -6.51 -8.73
C ASP A 145 -6.02 -7.16 -9.36
N ARG A 146 -6.19 -7.92 -10.44
CA ARG A 146 -5.07 -8.53 -11.17
C ARG A 146 -4.10 -7.48 -11.72
N ARG A 147 -4.62 -6.41 -12.33
CA ARG A 147 -3.80 -5.31 -12.87
C ARG A 147 -3.01 -4.64 -11.75
N LEU A 148 -3.64 -4.32 -10.63
CA LEU A 148 -3.00 -3.68 -9.48
C LEU A 148 -1.90 -4.57 -8.91
N ARG A 149 -2.21 -5.85 -8.69
CA ARG A 149 -1.24 -6.83 -8.20
C ARG A 149 -0.01 -6.89 -9.10
N ASN A 150 -0.20 -6.93 -10.42
CA ASN A 150 0.89 -6.97 -11.38
C ASN A 150 1.79 -5.73 -11.30
N GLU A 151 1.22 -4.53 -11.16
CA GLU A 151 2.04 -3.31 -11.00
C GLU A 151 2.83 -3.31 -9.68
N TYR A 152 2.25 -3.77 -8.56
CA TYR A 152 3.00 -3.95 -7.32
C TYR A 152 4.13 -4.99 -7.47
N LEU A 153 3.88 -6.09 -8.19
CA LEU A 153 4.90 -7.10 -8.45
C LEU A 153 6.04 -6.58 -9.34
N ARG A 154 5.76 -5.71 -10.31
CA ARG A 154 6.81 -5.04 -11.12
C ARG A 154 7.72 -4.19 -10.23
N VAL A 155 7.15 -3.40 -9.32
CA VAL A 155 7.93 -2.61 -8.35
C VAL A 155 8.74 -3.53 -7.43
N ALA A 156 8.13 -4.59 -6.91
CA ALA A 156 8.80 -5.56 -6.04
C ALA A 156 9.94 -6.33 -6.73
N ALA A 157 9.81 -6.60 -8.04
CA ALA A 157 10.85 -7.26 -8.83
C ALA A 157 12.11 -6.39 -8.95
N ARG A 158 11.94 -5.06 -9.10
CA ARG A 158 13.06 -4.11 -9.14
C ARG A 158 13.59 -3.78 -7.75
N TYR A 159 12.70 -3.67 -6.75
CA TYR A 159 13.05 -3.38 -5.36
C TYR A 159 12.43 -4.43 -4.43
N PRO A 160 13.18 -5.45 -3.99
CA PRO A 160 12.63 -6.54 -3.16
C PRO A 160 11.98 -6.08 -1.85
N ALA A 161 12.44 -4.96 -1.28
CA ALA A 161 11.83 -4.35 -0.09
C ALA A 161 10.42 -3.78 -0.34
N ALA A 162 10.06 -3.53 -1.62
CA ALA A 162 8.75 -3.07 -2.07
C ALA A 162 7.76 -4.22 -2.39
N SER A 163 7.96 -5.38 -1.75
CA SER A 163 7.02 -6.50 -1.83
C SER A 163 5.59 -6.11 -1.41
N LEU A 164 4.62 -6.97 -1.71
CA LEU A 164 3.23 -6.86 -1.22
C LEU A 164 3.10 -7.02 0.30
N ARG A 165 4.18 -7.39 1.01
CA ARG A 165 4.18 -7.44 2.47
C ARG A 165 4.30 -6.03 3.02
N GLY A 166 3.70 -5.80 4.19
CA GLY A 166 3.90 -4.56 4.92
C GLY A 166 5.38 -4.22 5.08
N LEU A 167 5.72 -2.93 5.00
CA LEU A 167 7.10 -2.46 4.99
C LEU A 167 7.88 -2.94 6.22
N TRP A 168 7.23 -3.09 7.37
CA TRP A 168 7.85 -3.54 8.62
C TRP A 168 8.24 -5.02 8.54
N ILE A 169 7.41 -5.83 7.87
CA ILE A 169 7.68 -7.23 7.59
C ILE A 169 8.79 -7.35 6.53
N ALA A 170 8.74 -6.52 5.49
CA ALA A 170 9.77 -6.50 4.45
C ALA A 170 11.15 -6.12 5.03
N MET A 171 11.21 -5.12 5.91
CA MET A 171 12.44 -4.69 6.58
C MET A 171 13.07 -5.78 7.43
N GLN A 172 12.28 -6.63 8.09
CA GLN A 172 12.84 -7.77 8.84
C GLN A 172 13.62 -8.76 7.96
N HIS A 173 13.31 -8.80 6.66
CA HIS A 173 13.99 -9.69 5.71
C HIS A 173 15.21 -9.03 5.05
N VAL A 174 15.17 -7.72 4.83
CA VAL A 174 16.27 -6.95 4.20
C VAL A 174 17.30 -6.50 5.25
N GLY A 175 16.93 -6.42 6.52
CA GLY A 175 17.79 -5.95 7.60
C GLY A 175 18.20 -4.49 7.42
N ASP A 176 19.47 -4.20 7.70
CA ASP A 176 20.06 -2.86 7.55
C ASP A 176 20.50 -2.54 6.10
N GLY A 177 20.34 -3.49 5.17
CA GLY A 177 20.66 -3.30 3.75
C GLY A 177 19.69 -2.33 3.06
N PRO A 178 20.11 -1.64 1.99
CA PRO A 178 19.31 -0.62 1.27
C PRO A 178 17.93 -1.13 0.84
N LEU A 179 16.91 -0.27 0.95
CA LEU A 179 15.52 -0.59 0.59
C LEU A 179 15.27 -0.40 -0.91
N LEU A 180 15.94 0.57 -1.54
CA LEU A 180 15.88 0.88 -2.96
C LEU A 180 17.17 0.46 -3.69
N GLN A 181 17.67 -0.73 -3.37
CA GLN A 181 18.70 -1.35 -4.19
C GLN A 181 18.03 -2.04 -5.37
N SER A 182 18.16 -1.44 -6.55
CA SER A 182 17.82 -2.11 -7.80
C SER A 182 18.64 -3.39 -7.89
N THR A 183 18.00 -4.52 -8.20
CA THR A 183 18.68 -5.80 -8.38
C THR A 183 19.59 -5.84 -9.61
N GLY A 184 19.66 -4.76 -10.40
CA GLY A 184 20.60 -4.64 -11.53
C GLY A 184 20.36 -5.62 -12.67
N GLU A 185 19.39 -6.53 -12.54
CA GLU A 185 18.87 -7.33 -13.64
C GLU A 185 17.90 -6.44 -14.43
N ASP A 186 18.48 -5.48 -15.14
CA ASP A 186 17.93 -5.12 -16.42
C ASP A 186 17.85 -6.43 -17.21
N MET A 187 16.62 -6.90 -17.40
CA MET A 187 16.30 -7.91 -18.41
C MET A 187 16.95 -7.45 -19.72
N ILE A 188 18.01 -8.15 -20.08
CA ILE A 188 18.51 -8.16 -21.45
C ILE A 188 17.37 -8.72 -22.30
N GLU A 189 16.91 -7.85 -23.20
CA GLU A 189 16.05 -8.06 -24.38
C GLU A 189 14.56 -8.40 -24.18
#